data_AF-A0AAN0MB50-F1
#
_entry.id   AF-A0AAN0MB50-F1
#
_cell.length_a   1.000
_cell.length_b   1.000
_cell.length_c   1.000
_cell.angle_alpha   90.00
_cell.angle_beta   90.00
_cell.angle_gamma   90.00
#
_symmetry.space_group_name_H-M   'P 1'
#
loop_
_entity.id
_entity.type
_entity.pdbx_description
1 polymer ?
#
loop_
_entity_poly.entity_id
_entity_poly.type
_entity_poly.pdbx_seq_one_letter_code
_entity_poly.pdbx_strand_id
1 'polypeptide(L)'
;MENTRTFGFRANVFTGPIFTDDDPPLGDSGATIPLNYFKVVTMLAEDEWDTPRLHATAYVLSQGQLIQQMLLEEGLAAAVEGFTFGEYRTFQVRISDLEGMTGYDFGNLRDADPLAHEDEATLRVQAIDALAQIRM
;
A
#
# COMPACT_ATOMS: atom_id res chain seq x y z
N MET A 1 -27.03 -1.64 6.86
CA MET A 1 -26.21 -1.93 8.05
C MET A 1 -25.00 -1.03 7.93
N GLU A 2 -24.99 0.12 8.60
CA GLU A 2 -23.98 1.15 8.34
C GLU A 2 -23.56 1.81 9.65
N ASN A 3 -22.54 1.23 10.28
CA ASN A 3 -21.51 1.91 11.06
C ASN A 3 -20.59 0.84 11.67
N THR A 4 -19.48 0.54 10.99
CA THR A 4 -18.28 0.07 11.70
C THR A 4 -17.90 1.22 12.63
N ARG A 5 -18.09 1.07 13.95
CA ARG A 5 -17.80 2.16 14.89
C ARG A 5 -16.29 2.34 14.93
N THR A 6 -15.77 3.38 14.28
CA THR A 6 -14.32 3.56 14.04
C THR A 6 -13.56 4.10 15.26
N PHE A 7 -14.00 3.82 16.49
CA PHE A 7 -13.37 4.33 17.73
C PHE A 7 -13.05 5.84 17.72
N GLY A 8 -13.95 6.66 17.16
CA GLY A 8 -13.73 8.10 17.02
C GLY A 8 -12.76 8.50 15.90
N PHE A 9 -12.53 7.60 14.93
CA PHE A 9 -11.73 7.80 13.71
C PHE A 9 -10.28 8.19 13.98
N ARG A 10 -9.72 7.72 15.09
CA ARG A 10 -8.31 7.97 15.44
C ARG A 10 -7.43 6.99 14.66
N ALA A 11 -6.52 7.55 13.86
CA ALA A 11 -5.56 6.78 13.10
C ALA A 11 -4.13 7.31 13.32
N ASN A 12 -3.15 6.42 13.29
CA ASN A 12 -1.75 6.81 13.11
C ASN A 12 -1.36 6.59 11.65
N VAL A 13 -0.59 7.53 11.09
CA VAL A 13 -0.14 7.46 9.70
C VAL A 13 1.37 7.56 9.66
N PHE A 14 2.03 6.55 9.11
CA PHE A 14 3.43 6.57 8.71
C PHE A 14 3.51 6.88 7.22
N THR A 15 4.42 7.74 6.80
CA THR A 15 4.56 8.10 5.38
C THR A 15 6.01 8.45 5.06
N GLY A 16 6.39 8.23 3.82
CA GLY A 16 7.74 8.51 3.34
C GLY A 16 7.90 8.23 1.85
N PRO A 17 9.08 8.53 1.30
CA PRO A 17 9.42 8.21 -0.06
C PRO A 17 9.74 6.71 -0.22
N ILE A 18 9.59 6.22 -1.44
CA ILE A 18 10.17 4.96 -1.92
C ILE A 18 11.16 5.33 -3.02
N PHE A 19 12.44 5.08 -2.77
CA PHE A 19 13.50 5.41 -3.73
C PHE A 19 13.71 4.26 -4.72
N THR A 20 13.87 4.60 -6.00
CA THR A 20 14.20 3.64 -7.06
C THR A 20 15.31 4.17 -7.96
N ASP A 21 15.89 3.29 -8.78
CA ASP A 21 16.92 3.67 -9.76
C ASP A 21 16.39 4.61 -10.87
N ASP A 22 15.06 4.71 -11.01
CA ASP A 22 14.39 5.60 -11.96
C ASP A 22 14.23 7.04 -11.43
N ASP A 23 14.52 7.29 -10.16
CA ASP A 23 14.33 8.60 -9.55
C ASP A 23 15.36 9.61 -10.08
N PRO A 24 14.91 10.77 -10.60
CA PRO A 24 15.82 11.75 -11.19
C PRO A 24 16.60 12.52 -10.12
N PRO A 25 17.81 13.01 -10.44
CA PRO A 25 18.57 13.87 -9.56
C PRO A 25 17.96 15.28 -9.47
N LEU A 26 18.06 15.90 -8.30
CA LEU A 26 17.68 17.27 -8.01
C LEU A 26 18.77 18.24 -8.47
N GLY A 27 18.72 18.59 -9.76
CA GLY A 27 19.68 19.51 -10.39
C GLY A 27 21.12 19.10 -10.10
N ASP A 28 21.96 20.07 -9.73
CA ASP A 28 23.39 19.85 -9.47
C ASP A 28 23.68 19.41 -8.02
N SER A 29 22.66 19.28 -7.16
CA SER A 29 22.85 18.93 -5.74
C SER A 29 23.18 17.46 -5.52
N GLY A 30 22.86 16.59 -6.49
CA GLY A 30 23.00 15.14 -6.40
C GLY A 30 21.99 14.44 -5.49
N ALA A 31 21.07 15.17 -4.82
CA ALA A 31 19.98 14.55 -4.08
C ALA A 31 18.95 13.92 -5.02
N THR A 32 18.34 12.80 -4.64
CA THR A 32 17.36 12.09 -5.46
C THR A 32 15.95 12.63 -5.25
N ILE A 33 15.16 12.81 -6.31
CA ILE A 33 13.74 13.21 -6.24
C ILE A 33 12.88 11.94 -6.27
N PRO A 34 12.23 11.56 -5.16
CA PRO A 34 11.39 10.37 -5.14
C PRO A 34 10.16 10.56 -6.03
N LEU A 35 9.93 9.60 -6.92
CA LEU A 35 8.72 9.51 -7.73
C LEU A 35 7.61 8.72 -7.01
N ASN A 36 7.95 7.90 -6.02
CA ASN A 36 6.99 7.04 -5.32
C ASN A 36 6.92 7.38 -3.83
N TYR A 37 5.73 7.28 -3.25
CA TYR A 37 5.50 7.57 -1.82
C TYR A 37 4.59 6.52 -1.21
N PHE A 38 4.76 6.22 0.07
CA PHE A 38 3.88 5.31 0.79
C PHE A 38 3.12 5.99 1.93
N LYS A 39 2.01 5.36 2.32
CA LYS A 39 1.32 5.59 3.58
C LYS A 39 1.00 4.25 4.23
N VAL A 40 1.34 4.08 5.50
CA VAL A 40 0.82 3.00 6.35
C VAL A 40 -0.12 3.62 7.37
N VAL A 41 -1.39 3.20 7.36
CA VAL A 41 -2.43 3.71 8.24
C VAL A 41 -2.80 2.63 9.23
N THR A 42 -2.82 2.98 10.52
CA THR A 42 -3.23 2.06 11.59
C THR A 42 -4.37 2.66 12.39
N MET A 43 -5.36 1.86 12.73
CA MET A 43 -6.49 2.25 13.54
C MET A 43 -7.07 1.06 14.30
N LEU A 44 -7.99 1.33 15.23
CA LEU A 44 -8.84 0.28 15.80
C LEU A 44 -10.07 0.11 14.91
N ALA A 45 -10.46 -1.15 14.68
CA ALA A 45 -11.68 -1.55 14.00
C ALA A 45 -12.43 -2.58 14.86
N GLU A 46 -13.76 -2.63 14.76
CA GLU A 46 -14.58 -3.65 15.42
C GLU A 46 -14.70 -4.86 14.50
N ASP A 47 -14.63 -6.05 15.10
CA ASP A 47 -14.97 -7.30 14.42
C ASP A 47 -16.48 -7.62 14.52
N GLU A 48 -16.90 -8.76 13.97
CA GLU A 48 -18.30 -9.23 14.05
C GLU A 48 -18.79 -9.46 15.49
N TRP A 49 -17.89 -9.45 16.48
CA TRP A 49 -18.15 -9.70 17.90
C TRP A 49 -17.96 -8.44 18.77
N ASP A 50 -17.93 -7.24 18.17
CA ASP A 50 -17.77 -5.94 18.86
C ASP A 50 -16.45 -5.85 19.68
N THR A 51 -15.44 -6.63 19.31
CA THR A 51 -14.12 -6.63 19.94
C THR A 51 -13.16 -5.72 19.16
N PRO A 52 -12.50 -4.74 19.82
CA PRO A 52 -11.51 -3.89 19.17
C PRO A 52 -10.34 -4.74 18.65
N ARG A 53 -10.06 -4.65 17.35
CA ARG A 53 -8.87 -5.21 16.72
C ARG A 53 -8.03 -4.11 16.08
N LEU A 54 -6.72 -4.32 16.07
CA LEU A 54 -5.83 -3.50 15.28
C LEU A 54 -6.10 -3.77 13.79
N HIS A 55 -6.18 -2.70 13.02
CA HIS A 55 -6.34 -2.75 11.58
C HIS A 55 -5.25 -1.87 10.95
N ALA A 56 -4.52 -2.41 9.98
CA ALA A 56 -3.40 -1.73 9.33
C ALA A 56 -3.49 -1.87 7.80
N THR A 57 -3.31 -0.77 7.07
CA THR A 57 -3.33 -0.80 5.59
C THR A 57 -2.15 -0.01 5.03
N ALA A 58 -1.61 -0.49 3.90
CA ALA A 58 -0.55 0.20 3.16
C ALA A 58 -1.05 0.70 1.81
N TYR A 59 -0.56 1.89 1.43
CA TYR A 59 -0.87 2.56 0.18
C TYR A 59 0.41 3.06 -0.48
N VAL A 60 0.52 2.90 -1.79
CA VAL A 60 1.62 3.41 -2.61
C VAL A 60 1.08 4.35 -3.68
N LEU A 61 1.60 5.58 -3.72
CA LEU A 61 1.38 6.51 -4.81
C LEU A 61 2.45 6.30 -5.88
N SER A 62 2.05 5.89 -7.08
CA SER A 62 2.97 5.56 -8.18
C SER A 62 2.32 5.79 -9.56
N GLN A 63 3.13 5.92 -10.61
CA GLN A 63 2.66 5.83 -12.01
C GLN A 63 2.45 4.37 -12.46
N GLY A 64 2.79 3.40 -11.60
CA GLY A 64 2.56 1.97 -11.81
C GLY A 64 3.81 1.15 -12.08
N GLN A 65 4.95 1.77 -12.44
CA GLN A 65 6.20 1.05 -12.74
C GLN A 65 6.76 0.28 -11.53
N LEU A 66 6.78 0.92 -10.36
CA LEU A 66 7.18 0.27 -9.11
C LEU A 66 6.29 -0.95 -8.80
N ILE A 67 4.97 -0.80 -8.95
CA ILE A 67 4.01 -1.88 -8.68
C ILE A 67 4.19 -3.02 -9.68
N GLN A 68 4.39 -2.71 -10.95
CA GLN A 68 4.67 -3.72 -11.96
C GLN A 68 5.94 -4.50 -11.62
N GLN A 69 7.03 -3.82 -11.26
CA GLN A 69 8.29 -4.47 -10.92
C GLN A 69 8.10 -5.45 -9.75
N MET A 70 7.45 -5.00 -8.68
CA MET A 70 7.12 -5.84 -7.52
C MET A 70 6.32 -7.09 -7.93
N LEU A 71 5.27 -6.93 -8.75
CA LEU A 71 4.46 -8.06 -9.24
C LEU A 71 5.29 -9.03 -10.11
N LEU A 72 6.20 -8.53 -10.94
CA LEU A 72 7.10 -9.36 -11.75
C LEU A 72 8.08 -10.16 -10.89
N GLU A 73 8.65 -9.54 -9.86
CA GLU A 73 9.55 -10.19 -8.90
C GLU A 73 8.85 -11.29 -8.11
N GLU A 74 7.55 -11.13 -7.82
CA GLU A 74 6.71 -12.17 -7.22
C GLU A 74 6.24 -13.26 -8.20
N GLY A 75 6.61 -13.18 -9.48
CA GLY A 75 6.20 -14.13 -10.52
C GLY A 75 4.74 -13.97 -10.98
N LEU A 76 4.11 -12.83 -10.68
CA LEU A 76 2.72 -12.51 -10.99
C LEU A 76 2.58 -11.78 -12.34
N ALA A 77 3.32 -12.21 -13.36
CA ALA A 77 3.36 -11.55 -14.66
C ALA A 77 1.98 -11.39 -15.34
N ALA A 78 1.04 -12.30 -15.08
CA ALA A 78 -0.33 -12.18 -15.60
C ALA A 78 -1.11 -10.99 -14.98
N ALA A 79 -0.81 -10.61 -13.73
CA ALA A 79 -1.43 -9.45 -13.07
C ALA A 79 -0.89 -8.10 -13.60
N VAL A 80 0.19 -8.14 -14.37
CA VAL A 80 0.78 -6.98 -15.05
C VAL A 80 0.03 -6.66 -16.34
N GLU A 81 -0.68 -7.63 -16.94
CA GLU A 81 -1.48 -7.42 -18.15
C GLU A 81 -2.62 -6.44 -17.86
N GLY A 82 -2.48 -5.20 -18.35
CA GLY A 82 -3.45 -4.12 -18.12
C GLY A 82 -2.95 -2.95 -17.26
N PHE A 83 -1.69 -2.98 -16.80
CA PHE A 83 -1.06 -1.79 -16.23
C PHE A 83 -0.89 -0.70 -17.29
N THR A 84 -1.75 0.32 -17.25
CA THR A 84 -1.54 1.56 -17.97
C THR A 84 -0.60 2.45 -17.16
N PHE A 85 0.58 2.70 -17.72
CA PHE A 85 1.47 3.76 -17.25
C PHE A 85 0.87 5.13 -17.60
N GLY A 86 0.96 6.08 -16.68
CA GLY A 86 0.43 7.41 -16.90
C GLY A 86 0.29 8.20 -15.61
N GLU A 87 -0.93 8.64 -15.31
CA GLU A 87 -1.19 9.43 -14.12
C GLU A 87 -0.83 8.69 -12.82
N TYR A 88 -0.39 9.46 -11.83
CA TYR A 88 -0.18 8.93 -10.49
C TYR A 88 -1.48 8.38 -9.93
N ARG A 89 -1.45 7.10 -9.53
CA ARG A 89 -2.54 6.41 -8.86
C ARG A 89 -2.11 5.95 -7.48
N THR A 90 -3.09 5.83 -6.59
CA THR A 90 -2.86 5.22 -5.27
C THR A 90 -3.22 3.76 -5.37
N PHE A 91 -2.32 2.90 -4.91
CA PHE A 91 -2.48 1.46 -4.89
C PHE A 91 -2.54 1.00 -3.44
N GLN A 92 -3.58 0.29 -3.02
CA GLN A 92 -3.52 -0.51 -1.79
C GLN A 92 -2.59 -1.68 -2.05
N VAL A 93 -1.63 -1.93 -1.17
CA VAL A 93 -0.68 -3.05 -1.25
C VAL A 93 -0.63 -3.76 0.10
N ARG A 94 -0.12 -5.00 0.14
CA ARG A 94 0.20 -5.63 1.42
C ARG A 94 1.33 -4.87 2.11
N ILE A 95 1.29 -4.80 3.44
CA ILE A 95 2.38 -4.26 4.25
C ILE A 95 3.66 -5.04 4.00
N SER A 96 3.59 -6.37 3.85
CA SER A 96 4.75 -7.20 3.51
C SER A 96 5.43 -6.78 2.21
N ASP A 97 4.64 -6.38 1.22
CA ASP A 97 5.15 -6.02 -0.10
C ASP A 97 5.76 -4.63 -0.07
N LEU A 98 5.15 -3.72 0.70
CA LEU A 98 5.73 -2.41 0.98
C LEU A 98 7.09 -2.52 1.69
N GLU A 99 7.23 -3.43 2.66
CA GLU A 99 8.51 -3.70 3.30
C GLU A 99 9.54 -4.22 2.28
N GLY A 100 9.13 -5.09 1.37
CA GLY A 100 9.97 -5.55 0.25
C GLY A 100 10.45 -4.40 -0.64
N MET A 101 9.54 -3.50 -1.03
CA MET A 101 9.85 -2.35 -1.89
C MET A 101 10.72 -1.28 -1.21
N THR A 102 10.62 -1.13 0.11
CA THR A 102 11.25 -0.01 0.85
C THR A 102 12.44 -0.41 1.70
N GLY A 103 12.54 -1.68 2.08
CA GLY A 103 13.48 -2.16 3.10
C GLY A 103 13.13 -1.73 4.53
N TYR A 104 11.97 -1.09 4.76
CA TYR A 104 11.50 -0.79 6.11
C TYR A 104 10.93 -2.03 6.79
N ASP A 105 10.92 -2.03 8.11
CA ASP A 105 10.25 -3.03 8.95
C ASP A 105 9.14 -2.34 9.75
N PHE A 106 7.89 -2.68 9.47
CA PHE A 106 6.72 -2.17 10.21
C PHE A 106 6.33 -3.10 11.37
N GLY A 107 7.16 -4.09 11.68
CA GLY A 107 6.97 -5.05 12.77
C GLY A 107 5.73 -5.92 12.55
N ASN A 108 4.88 -5.99 13.57
CA ASN A 108 3.70 -6.85 13.58
C ASN A 108 2.49 -6.22 12.85
N LEU A 109 2.64 -5.06 12.21
CA LEU A 109 1.52 -4.43 11.50
C LEU A 109 1.05 -5.27 10.32
N ARG A 110 1.94 -6.06 9.71
CA ARG A 110 1.59 -7.03 8.66
C ARG A 110 0.53 -8.05 9.10
N ASP A 111 0.48 -8.38 10.39
CA ASP A 111 -0.45 -9.37 10.94
C ASP A 111 -1.87 -8.79 11.10
N ALA A 112 -1.98 -7.46 11.02
CA ALA A 112 -3.23 -6.70 11.10
C ALA A 112 -3.68 -6.17 9.73
N ASP A 113 -3.03 -6.62 8.65
CA ASP A 113 -3.34 -6.23 7.28
C ASP A 113 -4.43 -7.12 6.67
N PRO A 114 -5.57 -6.55 6.22
CA PRO A 114 -6.62 -7.34 5.59
C PRO A 114 -6.16 -8.05 4.31
N LEU A 115 -5.11 -7.55 3.64
CA LEU A 115 -4.56 -8.18 2.44
C LEU A 115 -3.55 -9.31 2.74
N ALA A 116 -3.13 -9.50 4.01
CA ALA A 116 -2.12 -10.50 4.37
C ALA A 116 -2.54 -11.94 4.06
N HIS A 117 -3.83 -12.23 4.05
CA HIS A 117 -4.39 -13.57 3.80
C HIS A 117 -4.95 -13.76 2.39
N GLU A 118 -4.79 -12.77 1.51
CA GLU A 118 -5.30 -12.82 0.14
C GLU A 118 -4.25 -13.48 -0.79
N ASP A 119 -4.50 -14.73 -1.15
CA ASP A 119 -3.56 -15.52 -1.97
C ASP A 119 -3.64 -15.25 -3.48
N GLU A 120 -4.68 -14.57 -3.96
CA GLU A 120 -4.81 -14.25 -5.37
C GLU A 120 -4.06 -12.96 -5.74
N ALA A 121 -3.25 -13.03 -6.79
CA ALA A 121 -2.47 -11.92 -7.35
C ALA A 121 -3.30 -10.64 -7.59
N THR A 122 -4.52 -10.80 -8.12
CA THR A 122 -5.46 -9.73 -8.43
C THR A 122 -6.04 -9.04 -7.19
N LEU A 123 -5.95 -9.69 -6.03
CA LEU A 123 -6.44 -9.21 -4.74
C LEU A 123 -5.35 -8.53 -3.91
N ARG A 124 -4.08 -8.65 -4.31
CA ARG A 124 -2.91 -8.16 -3.55
C ARG A 124 -2.56 -6.71 -3.82
N VAL A 125 -2.93 -6.18 -4.99
CA VAL A 125 -2.74 -4.77 -5.33
C VAL A 125 -3.95 -4.22 -6.06
N GLN A 126 -4.52 -3.13 -5.53
CA GLN A 126 -5.69 -2.50 -6.11
C GLN A 126 -5.49 -0.99 -6.27
N ALA A 127 -5.67 -0.49 -7.49
CA ALA A 127 -5.78 0.95 -7.72
C ALA A 127 -7.07 1.49 -7.06
N ILE A 128 -6.92 2.58 -6.32
CA ILE A 128 -7.99 3.20 -5.55
C ILE A 128 -8.38 4.50 -6.22
N ASP A 129 -9.57 4.48 -6.82
CA ASP A 129 -10.24 5.64 -7.41
C ASP A 129 -11.38 6.13 -6.50
N ALA A 130 -11.82 5.31 -5.54
CA ALA A 130 -12.88 5.64 -4.57
C ALA A 130 -12.67 4.94 -3.21
N LEU A 131 -13.17 5.55 -2.12
CA LEU A 131 -13.03 5.00 -0.75
C LEU A 131 -13.65 3.60 -0.60
N ALA A 132 -14.69 3.27 -1.37
CA ALA A 132 -15.34 1.96 -1.32
C ALA A 132 -14.45 0.79 -1.83
N GLN A 133 -13.32 1.11 -2.46
CA GLN A 133 -12.33 0.14 -2.93
C GLN A 133 -11.29 -0.22 -1.86
N ILE A 134 -11.26 0.51 -0.74
CA ILE A 134 -10.37 0.21 0.39
C ILE A 134 -10.90 -1.02 1.12
N ARG A 135 -10.05 -2.04 1.26
CA ARG A 135 -10.37 -3.18 2.12
C ARG A 135 -10.08 -2.83 3.57
N MET A 136 -11.11 -3.04 4.40
CA MET A 136 -11.21 -2.73 5.84
C MET A 136 -11.40 -4.02 6.64
#